data_AF-A0A536E5N6-F1
#
_entry.id   AF-A0A536E5N6-F1
#
_cell.length_a   1.000
_cell.length_b   1.000
_cell.length_c   1.000
_cell.angle_alpha   90.00
_cell.angle_beta   90.00
_cell.angle_gamma   90.00
#
_symmetry.space_group_name_H-M   'P 1'
#
loop_
_entity.id
_entity.type
_entity.pdbx_description
1 polymer ?
#
loop_
_entity_poly.entity_id
_entity_poly.type
_entity_poly.pdbx_seq_one_letter_code
_entity_poly.pdbx_strand_id
1 'polypeptide(L)'
;SIQDAHAGRFQLDDALTRRVIVRLGSALKRSRRPLADPLTERETQIVRMVVEGMSNKAIASRLSLGEGTIKSHLRNIYRKLQVRTRAEAAAHAVQLDI
;
A
#
# COMPACT_ATOMS: atom_id res chain seq x y z
N SER A 1 22.62 -38.20 32.67
CA SER A 1 22.81 -36.81 33.11
C SER A 1 21.98 -35.91 32.21
N ILE A 2 21.06 -35.15 32.80
CA ILE A 2 20.11 -34.26 32.11
C ILE A 2 20.77 -32.88 32.05
N GLN A 3 21.78 -32.72 31.19
CA GLN A 3 22.49 -31.46 31.00
C GLN A 3 22.93 -31.35 29.55
N ASP A 4 21.98 -31.14 28.65
CA ASP A 4 22.21 -30.47 27.36
C ASP A 4 20.86 -29.93 26.88
N ALA A 5 20.33 -29.01 27.69
CA ALA A 5 19.18 -28.21 27.35
C ALA A 5 19.53 -27.34 26.14
N HIS A 6 19.08 -27.81 24.98
CA HIS A 6 18.66 -27.06 23.79
C HIS A 6 18.79 -25.52 23.90
N ALA A 7 20.01 -25.01 23.72
CA ALA A 7 20.22 -23.61 23.41
C ALA A 7 19.68 -23.37 21.99
N GLY A 8 18.65 -22.53 21.88
CA GLY A 8 17.80 -22.26 20.71
C GLY A 8 18.52 -21.73 19.45
N ARG A 9 19.50 -22.47 18.95
CA ARG A 9 20.08 -22.25 17.63
C ARG A 9 19.19 -22.96 16.62
N PHE A 10 18.26 -22.23 16.02
CA PHE A 10 17.73 -22.63 14.73
C PHE A 10 18.92 -22.70 13.77
N GLN A 11 19.46 -23.91 13.53
CA GLN A 11 20.26 -24.18 12.35
C GLN A 11 19.31 -24.07 11.16
N LEU A 12 19.06 -22.84 10.73
CA LEU A 12 18.32 -22.60 9.51
C LEU A 12 19.18 -23.17 8.39
N ASP A 13 18.72 -24.27 7.81
CA ASP A 13 19.29 -24.84 6.59
C ASP A 13 19.51 -23.71 5.56
N ASP A 14 20.67 -23.66 4.92
CA ASP A 14 21.03 -22.56 4.03
C ASP A 14 20.04 -22.43 2.86
N ALA A 15 19.47 -23.55 2.40
CA ALA A 15 18.45 -23.54 1.36
C ALA A 15 17.11 -22.99 1.89
N LEU A 16 16.76 -23.27 3.15
CA LEU A 16 15.60 -22.66 3.81
C LEU A 16 15.80 -21.15 3.99
N THR A 17 16.96 -20.73 4.49
CA THR A 17 17.34 -19.31 4.68
C THR A 17 17.26 -18.57 3.35
N ARG A 18 17.90 -19.10 2.30
CA ARG A 18 17.87 -18.53 0.95
C ARG A 18 16.46 -18.43 0.39
N ARG A 19 15.61 -19.44 0.60
CA ARG A 19 14.23 -19.45 0.12
C ARG A 19 13.36 -18.42 0.85
N VAL A 20 13.57 -18.21 2.15
CA VAL A 20 12.91 -17.15 2.91
C VAL A 20 13.36 -15.78 2.42
N ILE A 21 14.67 -15.56 2.22
CA ILE A 21 15.23 -14.30 1.72
C ILE A 21 14.68 -13.97 0.32
N VAL A 22 14.65 -14.93 -0.61
CA VAL A 22 14.15 -14.72 -1.97
C VAL A 22 12.65 -14.39 -1.98
N ARG A 23 11.84 -15.08 -1.17
CA ARG A 23 10.40 -14.80 -1.07
C ARG A 23 10.10 -13.47 -0.40
N LEU A 24 10.81 -13.12 0.68
CA LEU A 24 10.66 -11.83 1.33
C LEU A 24 11.11 -10.68 0.41
N GLY A 25 12.27 -10.82 -0.23
CA GLY A 25 12.79 -9.82 -1.17
C GLY A 25 11.89 -9.60 -2.38
N SER A 26 11.26 -10.64 -2.92
CA SER A 26 10.30 -10.52 -4.03
C SER A 26 8.97 -9.91 -3.61
N ALA A 27 8.45 -10.24 -2.43
CA ALA A 27 7.25 -9.59 -1.89
C ALA A 27 7.45 -8.09 -1.67
N LEU A 28 8.60 -7.70 -1.08
CA LEU A 28 8.98 -6.30 -0.87
C LEU A 28 9.29 -5.55 -2.17
N LYS A 29 9.77 -6.23 -3.22
CA LYS A 29 9.92 -5.62 -4.56
C LYS A 29 8.60 -5.39 -5.26
N ARG A 30 7.57 -6.21 -4.98
CA ARG A 30 6.25 -6.08 -5.64
C ARG A 30 5.51 -4.83 -5.20
N SER A 31 5.64 -4.43 -3.93
CA SER A 31 5.07 -3.19 -3.38
C SER A 31 5.71 -1.91 -3.95
N ARG A 32 6.91 -1.99 -4.52
CA ARG A 32 7.66 -0.83 -5.02
C ARG A 32 7.65 -0.67 -6.54
N ARG A 33 6.81 -1.42 -7.26
CA ARG A 33 6.70 -1.22 -8.70
C ARG A 33 6.03 0.14 -8.96
N PRO A 34 6.66 1.05 -9.70
CA PRO A 34 6.05 2.32 -10.03
C PRO A 34 4.73 2.10 -10.78
N LEU A 35 3.75 2.96 -10.51
CA LEU A 35 2.55 3.02 -11.33
C LEU A 35 2.93 3.37 -12.77
N ALA A 36 2.23 2.75 -13.74
CA ALA A 36 2.41 3.08 -15.15
C ALA A 36 2.03 4.55 -15.45
N ASP A 37 1.04 5.08 -14.74
CA ASP A 37 0.64 6.49 -14.73
C ASP A 37 0.69 6.99 -13.27
N PRO A 38 1.75 7.70 -12.87
CA PRO A 38 1.90 8.20 -11.50
C PRO A 38 0.75 9.10 -11.07
N LEU A 39 0.38 9.00 -9.80
CA LEU A 39 -0.53 9.98 -9.20
C LEU A 39 0.16 11.35 -9.17
N THR A 40 -0.60 12.39 -9.47
CA THR A 40 -0.17 13.78 -9.21
C THR A 40 -0.09 14.02 -7.70
N GLU A 41 0.56 15.10 -7.29
CA GLU A 41 0.62 15.49 -5.88
C GLU A 41 -0.78 15.65 -5.26
N ARG A 42 -1.71 16.28 -5.99
CA ARG A 42 -3.09 16.43 -5.53
C ARG A 42 -3.83 15.10 -5.42
N GLU A 43 -3.65 14.20 -6.39
CA GLU A 43 -4.25 12.86 -6.35
C GLU A 43 -3.70 12.03 -5.19
N THR A 44 -2.39 12.15 -4.93
CA THR A 44 -1.72 11.52 -3.79
C THR A 44 -2.28 12.04 -2.46
N GLN A 45 -2.44 13.36 -2.32
CA GLN A 45 -3.04 13.96 -1.13
C GLN A 45 -4.47 13.46 -0.91
N ILE A 46 -5.27 13.37 -1.98
CA ILE A 46 -6.66 12.88 -1.91
C ILE A 46 -6.70 11.41 -1.52
N VAL A 47 -5.89 10.53 -2.13
CA VAL A 47 -5.93 9.10 -1.82
C VAL A 47 -5.45 8.79 -0.39
N ARG A 48 -4.53 9.58 0.17
CA ARG A 48 -4.15 9.50 1.60
C ARG A 48 -5.33 9.76 2.53
N MET A 49 -6.08 10.83 2.29
CA MET A 49 -7.30 11.09 3.05
C MET A 49 -8.38 10.02 2.84
N VAL A 50 -8.36 9.34 1.69
CA VAL A 50 -9.22 8.16 1.46
C VAL A 50 -8.82 7.00 2.36
N VAL A 51 -7.52 6.73 2.49
CA VAL A 51 -6.96 5.72 3.41
C VAL A 51 -7.31 6.05 4.86
N GLU A 52 -7.30 7.33 5.24
CA GLU A 52 -7.76 7.83 6.55
C GLU A 52 -9.28 7.71 6.76
N GLY A 53 -10.04 7.27 5.76
CA GLY A 53 -11.49 7.07 5.87
C GLY A 53 -12.33 8.34 5.65
N MET A 54 -11.74 9.46 5.23
CA MET A 54 -12.47 10.72 5.08
C MET A 54 -13.50 10.69 3.94
N SER A 55 -14.74 11.11 4.19
CA SER A 55 -15.75 11.22 3.13
C SER A 55 -15.39 12.28 2.06
N ASN A 56 -15.98 12.19 0.86
CA ASN A 56 -15.73 13.17 -0.20
C ASN A 56 -16.06 14.60 0.24
N LYS A 57 -17.10 14.78 1.06
CA LYS A 57 -17.47 16.07 1.66
C LYS A 57 -16.41 16.58 2.62
N ALA A 58 -15.86 15.72 3.48
CA ALA A 58 -14.80 16.09 4.41
C ALA A 58 -13.50 16.45 3.67
N ILE A 59 -13.14 15.69 2.64
CA ILE A 59 -11.99 15.97 1.77
C ILE A 59 -12.18 17.31 1.04
N ALA A 60 -13.36 17.52 0.46
CA ALA A 60 -13.71 18.76 -0.23
C ALA A 60 -13.56 19.97 0.69
N SER A 61 -14.11 19.88 1.91
CA SER A 61 -13.98 20.93 2.93
C SER A 61 -12.53 21.18 3.34
N ARG A 62 -11.74 20.12 3.56
CA ARG A 62 -10.33 20.24 3.97
C ARG A 62 -9.45 20.88 2.89
N LEU A 63 -9.79 20.69 1.62
CA LEU A 63 -9.06 21.26 0.50
C LEU A 63 -9.67 22.56 -0.05
N SER A 64 -10.76 23.06 0.55
CA SER A 64 -11.54 24.19 0.02
C SER A 64 -11.97 24.01 -1.44
N LEU A 65 -12.42 22.80 -1.79
CA LEU A 65 -12.90 22.41 -3.11
C LEU A 65 -14.37 21.97 -3.08
N GLY A 66 -14.99 21.81 -4.26
CA GLY A 66 -16.31 21.21 -4.38
C GLY A 66 -16.27 19.67 -4.35
N GLU A 67 -17.33 19.04 -3.86
CA GLU A 67 -17.45 17.56 -3.86
C GLU A 67 -17.35 16.96 -5.28
N GLY A 68 -17.86 17.66 -6.29
CA GLY A 68 -17.75 17.24 -7.70
C GLY A 68 -16.30 17.18 -8.19
N THR A 69 -15.45 18.10 -7.72
CA THR A 69 -14.01 18.11 -7.99
C THR A 69 -13.34 16.90 -7.36
N ILE A 70 -13.68 16.57 -6.10
CA ILE A 70 -13.16 15.37 -5.44
C ILE A 70 -13.59 14.09 -6.17
N LYS A 71 -14.85 13.98 -6.58
CA LYS A 71 -15.32 12.85 -7.40
C LYS A 71 -14.54 12.71 -8.71
N SER A 72 -14.22 13.83 -9.35
CA SER A 72 -13.43 13.84 -10.59
C SER A 72 -12.00 13.36 -10.36
N HIS A 73 -11.34 13.82 -9.29
CA HIS A 73 -10.02 13.32 -8.89
C HIS A 73 -10.07 11.82 -8.55
N LEU A 74 -11.06 11.36 -7.79
CA LEU A 74 -11.20 9.94 -7.45
C LEU A 74 -11.38 9.06 -8.70
N ARG A 75 -12.12 9.52 -9.71
CA ARG A 75 -12.22 8.80 -10.99
C ARG A 75 -10.86 8.66 -11.67
N ASN A 76 -10.05 9.71 -11.67
CA ASN A 76 -8.70 9.66 -12.24
C ASN A 76 -7.79 8.73 -11.43
N ILE A 77 -7.84 8.81 -10.10
CA ILE A 77 -7.11 7.93 -9.19
C ILE A 77 -7.49 6.46 -9.46
N TYR A 78 -8.77 6.15 -9.57
CA TYR A 78 -9.23 4.79 -9.83
C TYR A 78 -8.72 4.25 -11.17
N ARG A 79 -8.74 5.09 -12.21
CA ARG A 79 -8.15 4.76 -13.51
C ARG A 79 -6.64 4.49 -13.41
N LYS A 80 -5.90 5.34 -12.70
CA LYS A 80 -4.44 5.22 -12.55
C LYS A 80 -4.03 4.01 -11.70
N LEU A 81 -4.78 3.72 -10.64
CA LEU A 81 -4.60 2.56 -9.77
C LEU A 81 -5.20 1.27 -10.34
N GLN A 82 -5.96 1.34 -11.45
CA GLN A 82 -6.66 0.21 -12.08
C GLN A 82 -7.65 -0.48 -11.13
N VAL A 83 -8.37 0.32 -10.33
CA VAL A 83 -9.39 -0.13 -9.37
C VAL A 83 -10.76 0.42 -9.73
N ARG A 84 -11.82 -0.11 -9.13
CA ARG A 84 -13.20 0.31 -9.35
C ARG A 84 -13.86 0.90 -8.11
N THR A 85 -13.39 0.53 -6.93
CA THR A 85 -14.01 0.95 -5.68
C THR A 85 -13.09 1.78 -4.80
N ARG A 86 -13.71 2.54 -3.90
CA ARG A 86 -13.00 3.31 -2.87
C ARG A 86 -12.17 2.41 -1.95
N ALA A 87 -12.72 1.25 -1.58
CA ALA A 87 -12.05 0.29 -0.72
C ALA A 87 -10.83 -0.32 -1.41
N GLU A 88 -10.96 -0.67 -2.70
CA GLU A 88 -9.82 -1.13 -3.52
C GLU A 88 -8.76 -0.04 -3.65
N ALA A 89 -9.16 1.21 -3.88
CA ALA A 89 -8.21 2.33 -3.96
C ALA A 89 -7.44 2.53 -2.65
N ALA A 90 -8.12 2.46 -1.50
CA ALA A 90 -7.48 2.54 -0.20
C ALA A 90 -6.50 1.38 0.03
N ALA A 91 -6.93 0.15 -0.26
CA ALA A 91 -6.08 -1.04 -0.11
C ALA A 91 -4.84 -0.98 -1.02
N HIS A 92 -4.99 -0.54 -2.27
CA HIS A 92 -3.88 -0.37 -3.20
C HIS A 92 -2.93 0.75 -2.77
N ALA A 93 -3.44 1.88 -2.29
CA ALA A 93 -2.60 2.97 -1.78
C ALA A 93 -1.71 2.51 -0.62
N VAL A 94 -2.26 1.73 0.33
CA VAL A 94 -1.49 1.13 1.43
C VAL A 94 -0.41 0.18 0.92
N GLN A 95 -0.72 -0.66 -0.08
CA GLN A 95 0.26 -1.59 -0.67
C GLN A 95 1.42 -0.89 -1.39
N LEU A 96 1.15 0.30 -1.94
CA LEU A 96 2.12 1.13 -2.65
C LEU A 96 2.85 2.12 -1.73
N ASP A 97 2.57 2.08 -0.42
CA ASP A 97 3.15 2.98 0.59
C ASP A 97 2.92 4.47 0.25
N ILE A 98 1.71 4.77 -0.25
CA ILE A 98 1.29 6.12 -0.63
C ILE A 98 0.79 6.90 0.57
#